data_AF-A0A7C3G2C8-F1
#
_entry.id   AF-A0A7C3G2C8-F1
#
_cell.length_a   1.000
_cell.length_b   1.000
_cell.length_c   1.000
_cell.angle_alpha   90.00
_cell.angle_beta   90.00
_cell.angle_gamma   90.00
#
_symmetry.space_group_name_H-M   'P 1'
#
loop_
_entity.id
_entity.type
_entity.pdbx_description
1 polymer ?
#
loop_
_entity_poly.entity_id
_entity_poly.type
_entity_poly.pdbx_seq_one_letter_code
_entity_poly.pdbx_strand_id
1 'polypeptide(L)'
;MGIMPNQYPVIWQAISWWMEMRLLKPAKLYLLTGYSKDRIERGIREMTEPLTSDFLHACVDVFGLRNSRQRGIEDTADVLTDEECIRLLIAPLTRPPRQGNLWD
;
A
#
# COMPACT_ATOMS: atom_id res chain seq x y z
N MET A 1 -4.86 -16.05 -5.10
CA MET A 1 -6.12 -15.31 -5.36
C MET A 1 -5.71 -13.94 -5.89
N GLY A 2 -6.24 -13.49 -7.03
CA GLY A 2 -5.86 -12.20 -7.62
C GLY A 2 -6.61 -11.02 -6.96
N ILE A 3 -6.18 -9.80 -7.27
CA ILE A 3 -6.79 -8.55 -6.79
C ILE A 3 -8.17 -8.40 -7.45
N MET A 4 -9.23 -8.23 -6.65
CA MET A 4 -10.59 -8.12 -7.17
C MET A 4 -10.92 -6.66 -7.51
N PRO A 5 -11.66 -6.36 -8.61
CA PRO A 5 -11.96 -4.99 -9.01
C PRO A 5 -12.69 -4.15 -7.95
N ASN A 6 -13.53 -4.78 -7.13
CA ASN A 6 -14.23 -4.11 -6.02
C ASN A 6 -13.28 -3.67 -4.89
N GLN A 7 -12.03 -4.15 -4.86
CA GLN A 7 -11.00 -3.75 -3.90
C GLN A 7 -10.17 -2.56 -4.39
N TYR A 8 -10.19 -2.22 -5.69
CA TYR A 8 -9.37 -1.13 -6.22
C TYR A 8 -9.60 0.20 -5.51
N PRO A 9 -10.85 0.62 -5.19
CA PRO A 9 -11.04 1.92 -4.56
C PRO A 9 -10.40 2.03 -3.18
N VAL A 10 -10.55 1.00 -2.35
CA VAL A 10 -9.96 1.00 -1.00
C VAL A 10 -8.43 0.92 -1.05
N ILE A 11 -7.87 0.18 -2.02
CA ILE A 11 -6.41 0.07 -2.16
C ILE A 11 -5.82 1.40 -2.66
N TRP A 12 -6.43 2.04 -3.66
CA TRP A 12 -5.97 3.36 -4.14
C TRP A 12 -6.11 4.45 -3.08
N GLN A 13 -7.19 4.41 -2.29
CA GLN A 13 -7.33 5.30 -1.14
C GLN A 13 -6.20 5.11 -0.12
N ALA A 14 -5.83 3.86 0.17
CA ALA A 14 -4.71 3.55 1.07
C ALA A 14 -3.37 4.04 0.51
N ILE A 15 -3.11 3.83 -0.78
CA ILE A 15 -1.90 4.31 -1.46
C ILE A 15 -1.83 5.85 -1.37
N SER A 16 -2.93 6.56 -1.66
CA SER A 16 -2.99 8.02 -1.55
C SER A 16 -2.69 8.50 -0.13
N TRP A 17 -3.29 7.84 0.87
CA TRP A 17 -3.04 8.16 2.28
C TRP A 17 -1.57 7.95 2.67
N TRP A 18 -0.95 6.84 2.26
CA TRP A 18 0.48 6.60 2.51
C TRP A 18 1.37 7.61 1.81
N MET A 19 1.02 8.02 0.60
CA MET A 19 1.72 9.07 -0.13
C MET A 19 1.66 10.40 0.62
N GLU A 20 0.51 10.78 1.15
CA GLU A 20 0.36 11.99 1.98
C GLU A 20 1.21 11.89 3.26
N MET A 21 1.13 10.78 3.99
CA MET A 21 1.89 10.58 5.23
C MET A 21 3.41 10.59 5.02
N ARG A 22 3.88 10.16 3.85
CA ARG A 22 5.31 10.14 3.49
C ARG A 22 5.75 11.35 2.68
N LEU A 23 4.87 12.33 2.45
CA LEU A 23 5.10 13.49 1.56
C LEU A 23 5.62 13.05 0.17
N LEU A 24 5.11 11.92 -0.33
CA LEU A 24 5.52 11.28 -1.57
C LEU A 24 4.63 11.76 -2.73
N LYS A 25 5.22 12.40 -3.74
CA LYS A 25 4.51 12.81 -4.96
C LYS A 25 4.31 11.63 -5.93
N PRO A 26 3.27 11.64 -6.79
CA PRO A 26 3.04 10.59 -7.79
C PRO A 26 4.26 10.30 -8.67
N ALA A 27 4.96 11.34 -9.12
CA ALA A 27 6.18 11.18 -9.91
C ALA A 27 7.29 10.41 -9.18
N LYS A 28 7.38 10.54 -7.85
CA LYS A 28 8.37 9.81 -7.06
C LYS A 28 7.93 8.36 -6.84
N LEU A 29 6.64 8.11 -6.67
CA LEU A 29 6.11 6.73 -6.61
C LEU A 29 6.34 5.99 -7.94
N TYR A 30 6.14 6.65 -9.08
CA TYR A 30 6.51 6.12 -10.41
C TYR A 30 7.97 5.67 -10.45
N LEU A 31 8.91 6.54 -10.06
CA LEU A 31 10.35 6.23 -10.11
C LEU A 31 10.72 5.04 -9.22
N LEU A 32 10.06 4.89 -8.08
CA LEU A 32 10.37 3.85 -7.10
C LEU A 32 9.70 2.50 -7.40
N THR A 33 8.57 2.51 -8.11
CA THR A 33 7.79 1.29 -8.40
C THR A 33 7.91 0.83 -9.85
N GLY A 34 8.40 1.68 -10.76
CA GLY A 34 8.40 1.43 -12.20
C GLY A 34 7.00 1.50 -12.85
N TYR A 35 5.95 1.80 -12.06
CA TYR A 35 4.58 1.81 -12.55
C TYR A 35 4.22 3.13 -13.22
N SER A 36 3.59 3.09 -14.39
CA SER A 36 3.29 4.28 -15.21
C SER A 36 2.70 5.44 -14.39
N LYS A 37 3.32 6.61 -14.51
CA LYS A 37 2.88 7.84 -13.84
C LYS A 37 1.40 8.16 -14.14
N ASP A 38 0.98 8.06 -15.40
CA ASP A 38 -0.42 8.31 -15.79
C ASP A 38 -1.37 7.33 -15.09
N ARG A 39 -0.99 6.07 -14.95
CA ARG A 39 -1.79 5.05 -14.24
C ARG A 39 -1.86 5.36 -12.74
N ILE A 40 -0.77 5.81 -12.13
CA ILE A 40 -0.76 6.26 -10.73
C ILE A 40 -1.71 7.45 -10.54
N GLU A 41 -1.61 8.46 -11.42
CA GLU A 41 -2.44 9.66 -11.34
C GLU A 41 -3.93 9.35 -11.55
N ARG A 42 -4.27 8.50 -12.53
CA ARG A 42 -5.65 7.99 -12.70
C ARG A 42 -6.10 7.16 -11.51
N GLY A 43 -5.25 6.30 -10.97
CA GLY A 43 -5.54 5.50 -9.80
C GLY A 43 -5.89 6.35 -8.58
N ILE A 44 -5.11 7.40 -8.32
CA ILE A 44 -5.37 8.34 -7.22
C ILE A 44 -6.67 9.14 -7.46
N ARG A 45 -6.90 9.59 -8.70
CA ARG A 45 -8.06 10.45 -9.04
C ARG A 45 -9.37 9.69 -9.15
N GLU A 46 -9.37 8.54 -9.82
CA GLU A 46 -10.56 7.78 -10.21
C GLU A 46 -10.78 6.55 -9.35
N MET A 47 -9.74 6.08 -8.63
CA MET A 47 -9.81 4.95 -7.69
C MET A 47 -10.23 3.60 -8.30
N THR A 48 -10.31 3.50 -9.62
CA THR A 48 -10.75 2.30 -10.35
C THR A 48 -9.68 1.71 -11.27
N GLU A 49 -8.53 2.37 -11.38
CA GLU A 49 -7.43 1.89 -12.22
C GLU A 49 -6.99 0.48 -11.79
N PRO A 50 -6.91 -0.50 -12.70
CA PRO A 50 -6.47 -1.84 -12.35
C PRO A 50 -5.08 -1.86 -11.73
N LEU A 51 -4.93 -2.63 -10.65
CA LEU A 51 -3.69 -2.83 -9.93
C LEU A 51 -3.05 -4.17 -10.34
N THR A 52 -1.73 -4.21 -10.38
CA THR A 52 -0.98 -5.46 -10.57
C THR A 52 -0.36 -5.90 -9.23
N SER A 53 -0.12 -7.20 -9.09
CA SER A 53 0.59 -7.78 -7.94
C SER A 53 1.94 -7.09 -7.73
N ASP A 54 2.76 -6.98 -8.78
CA ASP A 54 4.08 -6.33 -8.72
C ASP A 54 4.01 -4.89 -8.18
N PHE A 55 2.97 -4.13 -8.57
CA PHE A 55 2.80 -2.76 -8.09
C PHE A 55 2.43 -2.71 -6.61
N LEU A 56 1.57 -3.61 -6.12
CA LEU A 56 1.25 -3.69 -4.70
C LEU A 56 2.47 -4.01 -3.85
N HIS A 57 3.28 -4.97 -4.30
CA HIS A 57 4.52 -5.34 -3.62
C HIS A 57 5.49 -4.18 -3.56
N ALA A 58 5.68 -3.48 -4.69
CA ALA A 58 6.52 -2.30 -4.74
C ALA A 58 6.01 -1.19 -3.81
N CYS A 59 4.69 -0.97 -3.72
CA CYS A 59 4.12 -0.01 -2.77
C CYS A 59 4.41 -0.39 -1.31
N VAL A 60 4.26 -1.66 -0.93
CA VAL A 60 4.58 -2.16 0.42
C VAL A 60 6.05 -1.89 0.78
N ASP A 61 6.96 -2.10 -0.16
CA ASP A 61 8.39 -1.85 0.02
C ASP A 61 8.70 -0.35 0.11
N VAL A 62 8.15 0.45 -0.81
CA VAL A 62 8.33 1.93 -0.84
C VAL A 62 7.81 2.59 0.43
N PHE A 63 6.69 2.11 0.96
CA PHE A 63 6.11 2.63 2.20
C PHE A 63 6.75 2.04 3.46
N GLY A 64 7.67 1.08 3.31
CA GLY A 64 8.39 0.45 4.41
C GLY A 64 7.47 -0.30 5.38
N LEU A 65 6.46 -0.99 4.83
CA LEU A 65 5.43 -1.67 5.63
C LEU A 65 5.83 -3.09 6.04
N ARG A 66 6.94 -3.61 5.52
CA ARG A 66 7.53 -4.87 5.98
C ARG A 66 8.12 -4.68 7.38
N ASN A 67 7.70 -5.52 8.33
CA ASN A 67 8.20 -5.45 9.69
C ASN A 67 9.66 -5.92 9.77
N SER A 68 10.54 -5.11 10.37
CA SER A 68 11.96 -5.46 10.59
C SER A 68 12.19 -6.74 11.40
N ARG A 69 11.18 -7.29 12.10
CA ARG A 69 11.29 -8.57 12.82
C ARG A 69 11.31 -9.81 11.91
N GLN A 70 10.94 -9.67 10.63
CA GLN A 70 11.09 -10.74 9.63
C GLN A 70 12.49 -10.80 9.02
N ARG A 71 13.39 -9.85 9.32
CA ARG A 71 14.79 -9.91 8.83
C ARG A 71 15.68 -10.92 9.56
N GLY A 72 15.22 -11.50 10.67
CA GLY A 72 16.05 -12.34 11.54
C GLY A 72 15.72 -13.84 11.51
N ILE A 73 14.63 -14.23 10.85
CA ILE A 73 14.18 -15.62 10.78
C ILE A 73 14.08 -15.97 9.30
N GLU A 74 15.17 -16.59 8.84
CA GLU A 74 15.22 -17.56 7.75
C GLU A 74 15.26 -17.04 6.30
N ASP A 75 16.28 -17.56 5.62
CA ASP A 75 16.65 -17.52 4.20
C ASP A 75 15.62 -18.23 3.30
N THR A 76 14.33 -18.08 3.62
CA THR A 76 13.22 -18.42 2.75
C THR A 76 12.59 -17.11 2.32
N ALA A 77 12.69 -16.80 1.03
CA ALA A 77 12.00 -15.68 0.42
C ALA A 77 10.49 -15.82 0.63
N ASP A 78 9.98 -15.34 1.77
CA ASP A 78 8.55 -15.18 2.02
C ASP A 78 8.05 -14.07 1.11
N VAL A 79 7.72 -14.46 -0.12
CA VAL A 79 7.02 -13.61 -1.09
C VAL A 79 5.65 -13.32 -0.49
N LEU A 80 5.44 -12.08 -0.04
CA LEU A 80 4.14 -11.64 0.45
C LEU A 80 3.07 -11.96 -0.59
N THR A 81 1.98 -12.56 -0.17
CA THR A 81 0.83 -12.73 -1.06
C THR A 81 0.17 -11.39 -1.34
N ASP A 82 -0.56 -11.28 -2.46
CA ASP A 82 -1.34 -10.07 -2.78
C ASP A 82 -2.29 -9.69 -1.64
N GLU A 83 -2.88 -10.68 -0.98
CA GLU A 83 -3.76 -10.47 0.16
C GLU A 83 -3.03 -9.85 1.35
N GLU A 84 -1.82 -10.29 1.65
CA GLU A 84 -0.98 -9.70 2.71
C GLU A 84 -0.55 -8.28 2.36
N CYS A 85 -0.15 -8.03 1.10
CA CYS A 85 0.17 -6.69 0.62
C CYS A 85 -1.02 -5.75 0.77
N ILE A 86 -2.22 -6.17 0.37
CA ILE A 86 -3.46 -5.41 0.53
C ILE A 86 -3.71 -5.13 2.01
N ARG A 87 -3.64 -6.16 2.88
CA ARG A 87 -3.86 -6.01 4.33
C ARG A 87 -2.89 -5.00 4.96
N LEU A 88 -1.61 -5.04 4.60
CA LEU A 88 -0.61 -4.09 5.09
C LEU A 88 -0.90 -2.66 4.63
N LEU A 89 -1.29 -2.48 3.37
CA LEU A 89 -1.62 -1.17 2.82
C LEU A 89 -2.85 -0.55 3.49
N ILE A 90 -3.93 -1.32 3.67
CA ILE A 90 -5.21 -0.81 4.20
C ILE A 90 -5.26 -0.71 5.73
N ALA A 91 -4.36 -1.36 6.45
CA ALA A 91 -4.35 -1.41 7.91
C ALA A 91 -4.52 -0.05 8.63
N PRO A 92 -3.99 1.07 8.14
CA PRO A 92 -4.22 2.39 8.76
C PRO A 92 -5.65 2.89 8.59
N LEU A 93 -6.30 2.60 7.46
CA LEU A 93 -7.67 3.05 7.16
C LEU A 93 -8.71 2.26 7.96
N THR A 94 -8.40 1.02 8.34
CA THR A 94 -9.31 0.14 9.08
C THR A 94 -9.18 0.28 10.60
N ARG A 95 -8.21 1.05 11.10
CA ARG A 95 -8.09 1.34 12.52
C ARG A 95 -8.98 2.54 12.84
N PRO A 96 -9.96 2.44 13.77
CA PRO A 96 -10.61 3.63 14.28
C PRO A 96 -9.53 4.58 14.82
N PRO A 97 -9.71 5.92 14.72
CA PRO A 97 -8.82 6.83 15.41
C PRO A 97 -8.75 6.32 16.85
N ARG A 98 -7.54 6.14 17.38
CA ARG A 98 -7.38 5.82 18.81
C ARG A 98 -8.12 6.93 19.54
N GLN A 99 -9.34 6.65 20.00
CA GLN A 99 -9.94 7.38 21.10
C GLN A 99 -9.01 7.07 22.26
N GLY A 100 -7.94 7.86 22.37
CA GLY A 100 -7.22 7.96 23.62
C GLY A 100 -8.27 8.43 24.60
N ASN A 101 -8.62 7.58 25.56
CA ASN A 101 -9.26 8.04 26.77
C ASN A 101 -8.33 9.10 27.35
N LEU A 102 -8.72 10.35 27.16
CA LEU A 102 -8.02 11.53 27.66
C LEU A 102 -8.40 11.78 29.13
N TRP A 103 -8.62 10.71 29.91
CA TRP A 103 -8.99 10.71 31.31
C TRP A 103 -8.66 9.33 31.92
N ASP A 104 -7.40 9.10 32.30
CA ASP A 104 -7.01 8.21 33.40
C ASP A 104 -5.67 8.72 33.97
#